data_AF-A0A101IWY2-F1
#
_entry.id   AF-A0A101IWY2-F1
#
_cell.length_a   1.000
_cell.length_b   1.000
_cell.length_c   1.000
_cell.angle_alpha   90.00
_cell.angle_beta   90.00
_cell.angle_gamma   90.00
#
_symmetry.space_group_name_H-M   'P 1'
#
loop_
_entity.id
_entity.type
_entity.pdbx_description
1 polymer ?
#
loop_
_entity_poly.entity_id
_entity_poly.type
_entity_poly.pdbx_seq_one_letter_code
_entity_poly.pdbx_strand_id
1 'polypeptide(L)'
;MYMDIHGLVDEILVQSTYEGRFTLDELLRYGTVHSLTGIGVSKEKKHTFFLVLSGGEPDGAMFVDEKGTLFGDAAVLHLTGGEEFELSLVTPQIVDALVSRCRVFEKSHLKKNSRFDIPTIGAPNRQRVGVLCLTVRDSQAPLAGAHVAIRKGKVVITSDVTDSGGRVCFRLLNGRYMCVVSDRIGERTRRIIEFHEPQVEACVDIGGKEDESR
;
A
#
# COMPACT_ATOMS: atom_id res chain seq x y z
N MET A 1 -9.83 -9.63 -39.03
CA MET A 1 -10.60 -9.25 -37.83
C MET A 1 -9.57 -9.04 -36.73
N TYR A 2 -9.31 -7.79 -36.32
CA TYR A 2 -8.33 -7.53 -35.27
C TYR A 2 -8.95 -7.96 -33.95
N MET A 3 -8.42 -9.00 -33.30
CA MET A 3 -8.79 -9.35 -31.93
C MET A 3 -8.33 -8.22 -31.03
N ASP A 4 -9.26 -7.69 -30.23
CA ASP A 4 -8.95 -6.76 -29.16
C ASP A 4 -8.17 -7.50 -28.06
N ILE A 5 -7.26 -6.80 -27.38
CA ILE A 5 -6.37 -7.37 -26.37
C ILE A 5 -7.16 -8.01 -25.21
N HIS A 6 -8.35 -7.50 -24.91
CA HIS A 6 -9.29 -8.08 -23.96
C HIS A 6 -9.73 -9.50 -24.37
N GLY A 7 -10.08 -9.70 -25.64
CA GLY A 7 -10.51 -11.01 -26.15
C GLY A 7 -9.40 -12.04 -26.10
N LEU A 8 -8.17 -11.63 -26.39
CA LEU A 8 -6.99 -12.48 -26.24
C LEU A 8 -6.77 -12.92 -24.78
N VAL A 9 -6.89 -11.98 -23.83
CA VAL A 9 -6.70 -12.27 -22.40
C VAL A 9 -7.80 -13.21 -21.89
N ASP A 10 -9.06 -13.01 -22.27
CA ASP A 10 -10.14 -13.94 -21.90
C ASP A 10 -9.90 -15.36 -22.44
N GLU A 11 -9.42 -15.52 -23.69
CA GLU A 11 -9.06 -16.84 -24.24
C GLU A 11 -7.94 -17.52 -23.45
N ILE A 12 -6.90 -16.77 -23.07
CA ILE A 12 -5.81 -17.26 -22.23
C ILE A 12 -6.38 -17.76 -20.90
N LEU A 13 -7.26 -16.99 -20.26
CA LEU A 13 -7.83 -17.32 -18.95
C LEU A 13 -8.71 -18.58 -18.98
N VAL A 14 -9.45 -18.82 -20.07
CA VAL A 14 -10.25 -20.05 -20.25
C VAL A 14 -9.39 -21.31 -20.23
N GLN A 15 -8.15 -21.22 -20.72
CA GLN A 15 -7.20 -22.35 -20.76
C GLN A 15 -6.30 -22.44 -19.53
N SER A 16 -6.45 -21.52 -18.59
CA SER A 16 -5.57 -21.36 -17.43
C SER A 16 -6.13 -22.06 -16.19
N THR A 17 -5.25 -22.45 -15.26
CA THR A 17 -5.65 -23.03 -13.99
C THR A 17 -6.15 -21.93 -13.07
N TYR A 18 -7.43 -21.97 -12.70
CA TYR A 18 -8.00 -21.08 -11.69
C TYR A 18 -7.46 -21.44 -10.31
N GLU A 19 -6.97 -20.45 -9.57
CA GLU A 19 -6.25 -20.65 -8.32
C GLU A 19 -6.93 -20.01 -7.10
N GLY A 20 -7.89 -19.11 -7.31
CA GLY A 20 -8.73 -18.60 -6.23
C GLY A 20 -9.22 -17.17 -6.43
N ARG A 21 -9.93 -16.67 -5.41
CA ARG A 21 -10.35 -15.28 -5.29
C ARG A 21 -9.62 -14.61 -4.15
N PHE A 22 -9.11 -13.40 -4.42
CA PHE A 22 -8.27 -12.66 -3.51
C PHE A 22 -8.62 -11.17 -3.57
N THR A 23 -8.61 -10.48 -2.43
CA THR A 23 -8.50 -9.02 -2.46
C THR A 23 -7.13 -8.60 -3.01
N LEU A 24 -6.97 -7.33 -3.42
CA LEU A 24 -5.67 -6.83 -3.90
C LEU A 24 -4.53 -7.10 -2.90
N ASP A 25 -4.75 -6.84 -1.61
CA ASP A 25 -3.74 -7.01 -0.56
C ASP A 25 -3.35 -8.49 -0.37
N GLU A 26 -4.34 -9.38 -0.38
CA GLU A 26 -4.13 -10.82 -0.30
C GLU A 26 -3.39 -11.33 -1.54
N LEU A 27 -3.76 -10.85 -2.73
CA LEU A 27 -3.16 -11.24 -3.99
C LEU A 27 -1.68 -10.88 -4.04
N LEU A 28 -1.32 -9.66 -3.65
CA LEU A 28 0.07 -9.20 -3.62
C LEU A 28 0.90 -9.98 -2.60
N ARG A 29 0.34 -10.25 -1.40
CA ARG A 29 1.01 -11.06 -0.38
C ARG A 29 1.18 -12.51 -0.83
N TYR A 30 0.13 -13.12 -1.34
CA TYR A 30 0.10 -14.50 -1.81
C TYR A 30 1.08 -14.70 -2.98
N GLY A 31 1.08 -13.76 -3.93
CA GLY A 31 2.02 -13.68 -5.05
C GLY A 31 3.48 -13.66 -4.58
N THR A 32 3.82 -12.76 -3.66
CA THR A 32 5.18 -12.63 -3.12
C THR A 32 5.66 -13.91 -2.41
N VAL A 33 4.79 -14.57 -1.64
CA VAL A 33 5.16 -15.77 -0.86
C VAL A 33 5.40 -16.99 -1.75
N HIS A 34 4.62 -17.13 -2.82
CA HIS A 34 4.63 -18.33 -3.67
C HIS A 34 5.29 -18.11 -5.04
N SER A 35 5.89 -16.93 -5.27
CA SER A 35 6.53 -16.52 -6.53
C SER A 35 5.65 -16.76 -7.76
N LEU A 36 4.38 -16.39 -7.66
CA LEU A 36 3.35 -16.78 -8.64
C LEU A 36 3.48 -16.03 -9.96
N THR A 37 3.18 -16.75 -11.03
CA THR A 37 3.10 -16.20 -12.39
C THR A 37 1.68 -16.44 -12.90
N GLY A 38 0.96 -15.36 -13.18
CA GLY A 38 -0.47 -15.45 -13.47
C GLY A 38 -1.14 -14.12 -13.68
N ILE A 39 -2.46 -14.14 -13.82
CA ILE A 39 -3.29 -12.97 -14.08
C ILE A 39 -4.44 -12.97 -13.08
N GLY A 40 -4.55 -11.91 -12.30
CA GLY A 40 -5.71 -11.58 -11.48
C GLY A 40 -6.69 -10.74 -12.28
N VAL A 41 -7.98 -11.10 -12.24
CA VAL A 41 -9.04 -10.37 -12.94
C VAL A 41 -10.13 -9.93 -11.98
N SER A 42 -10.44 -8.63 -11.99
CA SER A 42 -11.61 -8.08 -11.31
C SER A 42 -12.62 -7.59 -12.33
N LYS A 43 -13.81 -8.19 -12.35
CA LYS A 43 -14.89 -7.82 -13.28
C LYS A 43 -15.98 -7.08 -12.52
N GLU A 44 -16.16 -5.80 -12.83
CA GLU A 44 -17.30 -5.00 -12.40
C GLU A 44 -18.28 -4.77 -13.56
N LYS A 45 -19.49 -4.26 -13.25
CA LYS A 45 -20.56 -4.09 -14.26
C LYS A 45 -20.18 -3.23 -15.46
N LYS A 46 -19.22 -2.33 -15.31
CA LYS A 46 -18.84 -1.32 -16.32
C LYS A 46 -17.37 -1.35 -16.72
N HIS A 47 -16.55 -2.11 -16.00
CA HIS A 47 -15.13 -2.14 -16.25
C HIS A 47 -14.53 -3.46 -15.78
N THR A 48 -13.42 -3.82 -16.41
CA THR A 48 -12.62 -4.99 -16.04
C THR A 48 -11.20 -4.54 -15.75
N PHE A 49 -10.67 -4.98 -14.61
CA PHE A 49 -9.28 -4.79 -14.24
C PHE A 49 -8.52 -6.09 -14.39
N PHE A 50 -7.34 -6.03 -15.01
CA PHE A 50 -6.39 -7.13 -15.08
C PHE A 50 -5.10 -6.73 -14.38
N LEU A 51 -4.63 -7.58 -13.46
CA LEU A 51 -3.34 -7.45 -12.80
C LEU A 51 -2.47 -8.65 -13.17
N VAL A 52 -1.32 -8.40 -13.80
CA VAL A 52 -0.40 -9.43 -14.26
C VAL A 52 0.72 -9.59 -13.24
N LEU A 53 0.84 -10.80 -12.70
CA LEU A 53 1.88 -11.19 -11.75
C LEU A 53 2.99 -11.96 -12.47
N SER A 54 4.23 -11.51 -12.33
CA SER A 54 5.43 -12.23 -12.79
C SER A 54 6.33 -12.52 -11.59
N GLY A 55 6.58 -13.79 -11.30
CA GLY A 55 7.41 -14.19 -10.15
C GLY A 55 6.94 -13.62 -8.80
N GLY A 56 5.64 -13.38 -8.65
CA GLY A 56 5.02 -12.82 -7.45
C GLY A 56 4.89 -11.29 -7.42
N GLU A 57 5.46 -10.60 -8.40
CA GLU A 57 5.43 -9.15 -8.50
C GLU A 57 4.36 -8.67 -9.50
N PRO A 58 3.62 -7.59 -9.19
CA PRO A 58 2.61 -7.04 -10.09
C PRO A 58 3.26 -6.20 -11.19
N ASP A 59 3.80 -6.88 -12.18
CA ASP A 59 4.60 -6.28 -13.24
C ASP A 59 3.76 -5.70 -14.38
N GLY A 60 2.46 -6.00 -14.45
CA GLY A 60 1.57 -5.45 -15.47
C GLY A 60 0.16 -5.15 -14.98
N ALA A 61 -0.50 -4.16 -15.60
CA ALA A 61 -1.87 -3.79 -15.28
C ALA A 61 -2.63 -3.30 -16.51
N MET A 62 -3.91 -3.65 -16.61
CA MET A 62 -4.82 -3.16 -17.64
C MET A 62 -6.17 -2.82 -17.01
N PHE A 63 -6.75 -1.70 -17.44
CA PHE A 63 -8.09 -1.29 -17.05
C PHE A 63 -8.90 -1.06 -18.31
N VAL A 64 -10.00 -1.77 -18.45
CA VAL A 64 -10.87 -1.72 -19.63
C VAL A 64 -12.23 -1.20 -19.20
N ASP A 65 -12.71 -0.13 -19.82
CA ASP A 65 -14.06 0.39 -19.65
C ASP A 65 -14.71 0.73 -21.00
N GLU A 66 -15.90 1.35 -20.97
CA GLU A 66 -16.62 1.78 -22.18
C GLU A 66 -15.87 2.82 -23.03
N LYS A 67 -14.86 3.50 -22.47
CA LYS A 67 -14.08 4.55 -23.14
C LYS A 67 -12.79 4.01 -23.76
N GLY A 68 -12.37 2.80 -23.38
CA GLY A 68 -11.22 2.11 -23.96
C GLY A 68 -10.38 1.42 -22.90
N THR A 69 -9.10 1.20 -23.23
CA THR A 69 -8.16 0.45 -22.40
C THR A 69 -6.99 1.33 -21.95
N LEU A 70 -6.75 1.34 -20.64
CA LEU A 70 -5.55 1.89 -20.03
C LEU A 70 -4.56 0.78 -19.70
N PHE A 71 -3.28 1.12 -19.69
CA PHE A 71 -2.17 0.18 -19.50
C PHE A 71 -1.19 0.70 -18.45
N GLY A 72 -0.56 -0.21 -17.71
CA GLY A 72 0.52 0.10 -16.78
C GLY A 72 0.07 1.00 -15.63
N ASP A 73 0.91 1.97 -15.28
CA ASP A 73 0.66 2.86 -14.14
C ASP A 73 -0.67 3.63 -14.25
N ALA A 74 -1.07 4.00 -15.47
CA ALA A 74 -2.36 4.67 -15.70
C ALA A 74 -3.55 3.77 -15.35
N ALA A 75 -3.45 2.45 -15.61
CA ALA A 75 -4.46 1.50 -15.18
C ALA A 75 -4.47 1.39 -13.65
N VAL A 76 -3.30 1.27 -13.02
CA VAL A 76 -3.16 1.15 -11.55
C VAL A 76 -3.86 2.27 -10.79
N LEU A 77 -3.84 3.51 -11.31
CA LEU A 77 -4.50 4.65 -10.67
C LEU A 77 -6.03 4.52 -10.56
N HIS A 78 -6.63 3.59 -11.31
CA HIS A 78 -8.06 3.32 -11.25
C HIS A 78 -8.44 2.29 -10.17
N LEU A 79 -7.47 1.70 -9.46
CA LEU A 79 -7.74 0.86 -8.31
C LEU A 79 -8.19 1.70 -7.11
N THR A 80 -9.34 1.33 -6.56
CA THR A 80 -9.91 1.87 -5.33
C THR A 80 -9.50 1.03 -4.11
N GLY A 81 -9.04 -0.19 -4.37
CA GLY A 81 -8.61 -1.17 -3.39
C GLY A 81 -9.75 -1.89 -2.67
N GLY A 82 -10.95 -1.85 -3.24
CA GLY A 82 -12.10 -2.68 -2.87
C GLY A 82 -12.34 -3.85 -3.82
N GLU A 83 -11.49 -4.01 -4.82
CA GLU A 83 -11.61 -5.01 -5.87
C GLU A 83 -11.28 -6.42 -5.35
N GLU A 84 -12.06 -7.40 -5.81
CA GLU A 84 -11.73 -8.81 -5.69
C GLU A 84 -11.24 -9.34 -7.04
N PHE A 85 -10.16 -10.10 -7.00
CA PHE A 85 -9.47 -10.66 -8.14
C PHE A 85 -9.61 -12.17 -8.18
N GLU A 86 -10.10 -12.67 -9.30
CA GLU A 86 -9.98 -14.08 -9.68
C GLU A 86 -8.59 -14.32 -10.28
N LEU A 87 -7.77 -15.10 -9.59
CA LEU A 87 -6.42 -15.42 -10.02
C LEU A 87 -6.41 -16.71 -10.86
N SER A 88 -5.81 -16.63 -12.04
CA SER A 88 -5.49 -17.80 -12.86
C SER A 88 -3.98 -17.88 -13.11
N LEU A 89 -3.41 -19.08 -12.99
CA LEU A 89 -2.01 -19.34 -13.31
C LEU A 89 -1.83 -19.42 -14.82
N VAL A 90 -0.83 -18.68 -15.31
CA VAL A 90 -0.55 -18.54 -16.74
C VAL A 90 0.92 -18.86 -16.97
N THR A 91 1.25 -19.41 -18.15
CA THR A 91 2.64 -19.72 -18.48
C THR A 91 3.51 -18.44 -18.50
N PRO A 92 4.78 -18.51 -18.07
CA PRO A 92 5.65 -17.33 -18.03
C PRO A 92 5.79 -16.61 -19.37
N GLN A 93 5.82 -17.35 -20.47
CA GLN A 93 5.94 -16.80 -21.83
C GLN A 93 4.78 -15.84 -22.18
N ILE A 94 3.56 -16.18 -21.78
CA ILE A 94 2.38 -15.36 -22.01
C ILE A 94 2.41 -14.14 -21.08
N VAL A 95 2.78 -14.33 -19.82
CA VAL A 95 2.95 -13.24 -18.85
C VAL A 95 3.98 -12.22 -19.33
N ASP A 96 5.16 -12.67 -19.77
CA ASP A 96 6.23 -11.81 -20.27
C ASP A 96 5.75 -10.98 -21.49
N ALA A 97 5.02 -11.62 -22.40
CA ALA A 97 4.43 -10.94 -23.56
C ALA A 97 3.42 -9.88 -23.14
N LEU A 98 2.58 -10.14 -22.14
CA LEU A 98 1.62 -9.17 -21.60
C LEU A 98 2.33 -8.01 -20.89
N VAL A 99 3.26 -8.32 -19.98
CA VAL A 99 4.05 -7.32 -19.25
C VAL A 99 4.77 -6.37 -20.20
N SER A 100 5.25 -6.86 -21.35
CA SER A 100 5.91 -5.98 -22.35
C SER A 100 5.02 -4.85 -22.88
N ARG A 101 3.69 -4.99 -22.80
CA ARG A 101 2.70 -4.02 -23.29
C ARG A 101 1.98 -3.24 -22.19
N CYS A 102 1.95 -3.77 -20.97
CA CYS A 102 1.17 -3.21 -19.87
C CYS A 102 1.97 -2.99 -18.59
N ARG A 103 3.29 -2.81 -18.72
CA ARG A 103 4.22 -2.74 -17.60
C ARG A 103 3.84 -1.67 -16.57
N VAL A 104 3.88 -2.06 -15.30
CA VAL A 104 3.80 -1.15 -14.16
C VAL A 104 5.22 -0.80 -13.73
N PHE A 105 5.56 0.49 -13.71
CA PHE A 105 6.85 0.96 -13.23
C PHE A 105 6.76 1.38 -11.76
N GLU A 106 5.69 2.09 -11.39
CA GLU A 106 5.48 2.62 -10.05
C GLU A 106 4.61 1.69 -9.20
N LYS A 107 5.21 0.58 -8.78
CA LYS A 107 4.57 -0.44 -7.94
C LYS A 107 4.15 0.07 -6.55
N SER A 108 4.65 1.24 -6.14
CA SER A 108 4.26 1.92 -4.90
C SER A 108 2.76 2.22 -4.86
N HIS A 109 2.13 2.45 -6.02
CA HIS A 109 0.70 2.70 -6.14
C HIS A 109 -0.16 1.45 -5.87
N LEU A 110 0.40 0.24 -6.04
CA LEU A 110 -0.28 -1.03 -5.76
C LEU A 110 -0.10 -1.47 -4.30
N LYS A 111 1.00 -1.07 -3.69
CA LYS A 111 1.31 -1.39 -2.30
C LYS A 111 0.54 -0.43 -1.39
N LYS A 112 -0.71 -0.79 -1.03
CA LYS A 112 -1.25 -0.31 0.24
C LYS A 112 -0.24 -0.72 1.31
N ASN A 113 0.19 0.21 2.16
CA ASN A 113 1.07 -0.07 3.31
C ASN A 113 0.41 -1.10 4.26
N SER A 114 0.53 -2.39 3.92
CA SER A 114 -0.07 -3.54 4.58
C SER A 114 0.96 -4.18 5.50
N ARG A 115 1.26 -3.48 6.60
CA ARG A 115 1.80 -4.11 7.82
C ARG A 115 0.75 -4.17 8.93
N PHE A 116 -0.46 -4.55 8.54
CA PHE A 116 -1.38 -5.22 9.44
C PHE A 116 -1.24 -6.71 9.18
N ASP A 117 -0.70 -7.42 10.18
CA ASP A 117 -1.19 -8.71 10.65
C ASP A 117 -0.23 -9.29 11.68
N ILE A 118 -0.57 -9.09 12.96
CA ILE A 118 -0.47 -10.19 13.92
C ILE A 118 -1.87 -10.29 14.53
N PRO A 119 -2.69 -11.29 14.15
CA PRO A 119 -3.96 -11.49 14.81
C PRO A 119 -3.70 -11.88 16.26
N THR A 120 -4.29 -11.13 17.21
CA THR A 120 -4.39 -11.59 18.59
C THR A 120 -5.81 -12.14 18.76
N ILE A 121 -5.92 -13.46 18.95
CA ILE A 121 -7.20 -14.12 19.22
C ILE A 121 -7.76 -13.54 20.53
N GLY A 122 -8.92 -12.87 20.48
CA GLY A 122 -9.75 -12.59 21.66
C GLY A 122 -10.02 -11.14 22.09
N ALA A 123 -9.85 -10.09 21.26
CA ALA A 123 -10.16 -8.71 21.71
C ALA A 123 -11.45 -8.12 21.08
N PRO A 124 -12.46 -7.73 21.90
CA PRO A 124 -13.76 -7.23 21.45
C PRO A 124 -13.74 -5.71 21.23
N ASN A 125 -12.84 -5.21 20.40
CA ASN A 125 -12.94 -3.83 19.92
C ASN A 125 -12.53 -3.81 18.45
N ARG A 126 -13.49 -3.53 17.58
CA ARG A 126 -13.28 -3.31 16.15
C ARG A 126 -12.24 -2.21 15.99
N GLN A 127 -10.97 -2.60 15.81
CA GLN A 127 -9.91 -1.67 15.45
C GLN A 127 -10.26 -1.13 14.08
N ARG A 128 -10.45 0.19 13.99
CA ARG A 128 -10.79 0.88 12.75
C ARG A 128 -9.56 1.59 12.23
N VAL A 129 -9.39 1.57 10.91
CA VAL A 129 -8.33 2.32 10.24
C VAL A 129 -8.67 3.81 10.33
N GLY A 130 -7.70 4.62 10.76
CA GLY A 130 -7.76 6.07 10.79
C GLY A 130 -6.47 6.71 10.27
N VAL A 131 -6.46 8.04 10.18
CA VAL A 131 -5.32 8.83 9.70
C VAL A 131 -4.74 9.66 10.84
N LEU A 132 -3.49 9.40 11.19
CA LEU A 132 -2.71 10.19 12.15
C LEU A 132 -1.82 11.16 11.38
N CYS A 133 -2.13 12.45 11.43
CA CYS A 133 -1.28 13.49 10.88
C CYS A 133 -0.46 14.16 11.99
N LEU A 134 0.86 14.18 11.81
CA LEU A 134 1.79 14.82 12.72
C LEU A 134 2.37 16.07 12.06
N THR A 135 2.42 17.16 12.81
CA THR A 135 3.22 18.33 12.46
C THR A 135 4.41 18.39 13.40
N VAL A 136 5.61 18.18 12.85
CA VAL A 136 6.88 18.26 13.58
C VAL A 136 7.38 19.69 13.54
N ARG A 137 7.67 20.25 14.70
CA ARG A 137 8.23 21.59 14.85
C ARG A 137 9.51 21.54 15.66
N ASP A 138 10.54 22.26 15.21
CA ASP A 138 11.72 22.60 16.00
C ASP A 138 11.60 24.06 16.41
N SER A 139 11.55 24.32 17.72
CA SER A 139 11.56 25.69 18.25
C SER A 139 10.46 26.57 17.62
N GLN A 140 9.24 26.01 17.53
CA GLN A 140 8.05 26.59 16.88
C GLN A 140 8.04 26.68 15.34
N ALA A 141 9.16 26.42 14.66
CA ALA A 141 9.23 26.37 13.20
C ALA A 141 8.96 24.94 12.68
N PRO A 142 8.18 24.75 11.60
CA PRO A 142 8.00 23.43 11.01
C PRO A 142 9.32 22.83 10.53
N LEU A 143 9.58 21.57 10.88
CA LEU A 143 10.82 20.90 10.51
C LEU A 143 10.58 19.99 9.31
N ALA A 144 11.04 20.41 8.14
CA ALA A 144 11.05 19.60 6.92
C ALA A 144 12.20 18.59 6.90
N GLY A 145 11.98 17.42 6.29
CA GLY A 145 13.02 16.40 6.14
C GLY A 145 13.32 15.59 7.40
N ALA A 146 12.50 15.71 8.46
CA ALA A 146 12.63 14.91 9.67
C ALA A 146 12.07 13.51 9.43
N HIS A 147 12.82 12.49 9.87
CA HIS A 147 12.36 11.11 9.80
C HIS A 147 11.48 10.80 11.01
N VAL A 148 10.24 10.41 10.75
CA VAL A 148 9.25 10.09 11.78
C VAL A 148 8.94 8.60 11.70
N ALA A 149 9.23 7.87 12.78
CA ALA A 149 8.96 6.44 12.90
C ALA A 149 7.89 6.15 13.95
N ILE A 150 6.85 5.43 13.57
CA ILE A 150 5.79 4.97 14.45
C ILE A 150 6.12 3.54 14.90
N ARG A 151 6.22 3.34 16.21
CA ARG A 151 6.56 2.06 16.84
C ARG A 151 5.42 1.53 17.70
N LYS A 152 5.29 0.20 17.75
CA LYS A 152 4.46 -0.52 18.73
C LYS A 152 5.36 -1.53 19.44
N GLY A 153 5.65 -1.26 20.72
CA GLY A 153 6.70 -1.99 21.44
C GLY A 153 8.07 -1.75 20.80
N LYS A 154 8.80 -2.83 20.49
CA LYS A 154 10.14 -2.78 19.89
C LYS A 154 10.13 -2.70 18.35
N VAL A 155 8.96 -2.78 17.72
CA VAL A 155 8.84 -2.89 16.26
C VAL A 155 8.44 -1.55 15.67
N VAL A 156 9.14 -1.11 14.62
CA VAL A 156 8.74 0.02 13.76
C VAL A 156 7.64 -0.45 12.82
N ILE A 157 6.46 0.13 12.97
CA ILE A 157 5.24 -0.18 12.21
C ILE A 157 5.27 0.54 10.86
N THR A 158 5.61 1.83 10.87
CA THR A 158 5.74 2.66 9.68
C THR A 158 6.71 3.81 9.96
N SER A 159 7.26 4.40 8.91
CA SER A 159 8.05 5.61 8.99
C SER A 159 7.94 6.39 7.71
N ASP A 160 8.05 7.70 7.81
CA ASP A 160 8.03 8.60 6.66
C ASP A 160 8.77 9.91 7.02
N VAL A 161 9.01 10.74 6.03
CA VAL A 161 9.75 11.99 6.17
C VAL A 161 8.80 13.18 6.07
N THR A 162 8.99 14.18 6.92
CA THR A 162 8.15 15.38 6.92
C THR A 162 8.31 16.21 5.64
N ASP A 163 7.18 16.73 5.14
CA ASP A 163 7.13 17.62 3.99
C ASP A 163 7.67 19.04 4.30
N SER A 164 7.60 19.94 3.32
CA SER A 164 8.04 21.34 3.47
C SER A 164 7.31 22.12 4.59
N GLY A 165 6.13 21.66 5.01
CA GLY A 165 5.35 22.20 6.12
C GLY A 165 5.57 21.46 7.44
N GLY A 166 6.59 20.59 7.52
CA GLY A 166 6.87 19.77 8.69
C GLY A 166 5.82 18.69 8.96
N ARG A 167 4.95 18.39 7.99
CA ARG A 167 3.82 17.48 8.15
C ARG A 167 4.13 16.09 7.63
N VAL A 168 3.59 15.08 8.31
CA VAL A 168 3.60 13.68 7.87
C VAL A 168 2.28 13.03 8.28
N CYS A 169 1.70 12.15 7.47
CA CYS A 169 0.44 11.50 7.79
C CYS A 169 0.53 9.99 7.61
N PHE A 170 0.08 9.25 8.62
CA PHE A 170 0.11 7.80 8.67
C PHE A 170 -1.29 7.23 8.74
N ARG A 171 -1.61 6.28 7.88
CA ARG A 171 -2.84 5.50 7.98
C ARG A 171 -2.60 4.31 8.91
N LEU A 172 -3.20 4.33 10.09
CA LEU A 172 -2.93 3.40 11.19
C LEU A 172 -4.24 2.89 11.78
N LEU A 173 -4.23 1.73 12.44
CA LEU A 173 -5.36 1.33 13.26
C LEU A 173 -5.42 2.24 14.48
N ASN A 174 -6.64 2.58 14.90
CA ASN A 174 -6.82 3.31 16.15
C ASN A 174 -6.15 2.56 17.31
N GLY A 175 -5.38 3.28 18.10
CA GLY A 175 -4.57 2.68 19.16
C GLY A 175 -3.47 3.58 19.68
N ARG A 176 -2.61 2.97 20.51
CA ARG A 176 -1.48 3.61 21.17
C ARG A 176 -0.18 3.26 20.46
N TYR A 177 0.59 4.29 20.13
CA TYR A 177 1.86 4.16 19.42
C TYR A 177 2.95 5.02 20.08
N MET A 178 4.20 4.65 19.84
CA MET A 178 5.36 5.47 20.15
C MET A 178 5.86 6.10 18.85
N CYS A 179 5.68 7.40 18.72
CA CYS A 179 6.27 8.20 17.66
C CYS A 179 7.70 8.56 18.04
N VAL A 180 8.65 8.29 17.16
CA VAL A 180 10.05 8.65 17.29
C VAL A 180 10.40 9.59 16.17
N VAL A 181 10.87 10.78 16.50
CA VAL A 181 11.32 11.78 15.54
C VAL A 181 12.83 11.81 15.56
N SER A 182 13.43 11.67 14.39
CA SER A 182 14.87 11.70 14.18
C SER A 182 15.21 12.72 13.08
N ASP A 183 16.33 13.39 13.23
CA ASP A 183 16.91 14.23 12.17
C ASP A 183 18.28 13.67 11.74
N ARG A 184 19.04 14.45 10.97
CA ARG A 184 20.38 14.06 10.48
C ARG A 184 21.43 13.87 11.60
N ILE A 185 21.14 14.34 12.82
CA ILE A 185 22.05 14.35 13.96
C ILE A 185 21.69 13.21 14.93
N GLY A 186 20.47 12.67 14.86
CA GLY A 186 20.07 11.46 15.58
C GLY A 186 18.61 11.47 16.01
N GLU A 187 18.26 10.60 16.96
CA GLU A 187 16.93 10.61 17.59
C GLU A 187 16.77 11.89 18.43
N ARG A 188 15.72 12.67 18.15
CA ARG A 188 15.43 13.93 18.83
C ARG A 188 14.37 13.79 19.90
N THR A 189 13.34 12.97 19.67
CA THR A 189 12.24 12.84 20.62
C THR A 189 11.49 11.53 20.42
N ARG A 190 10.99 10.97 21.52
CA ARG A 190 9.99 9.90 21.53
C ARG A 190 8.72 10.41 22.22
N ARG A 191 7.55 10.19 21.62
CA ARG A 191 6.26 10.61 22.18
C ARG A 191 5.22 9.53 21.99
N ILE A 192 4.46 9.25 23.04
CA ILE A 192 3.32 8.34 22.94
C ILE A 192 2.15 9.10 22.35
N ILE A 193 1.51 8.53 21.34
CA ILE A 193 0.32 9.06 20.68
C ILE A 193 -0.77 8.00 20.76
N GLU A 194 -1.89 8.38 21.36
CA GLU A 194 -3.12 7.60 21.37
C GLU A 194 -4.12 8.30 20.48
N PHE A 195 -4.64 7.60 19.49
CA PHE A 195 -5.69 8.13 18.63
C PHE A 195 -6.79 7.10 18.46
N HIS A 196 -8.04 7.53 18.69
CA HIS A 196 -9.20 6.65 18.73
C HIS A 196 -10.25 7.01 17.65
N GLU A 197 -10.06 8.15 17.00
CA GLU A 197 -10.94 8.72 15.99
C GLU A 197 -10.43 8.45 14.57
N PRO A 198 -11.28 8.56 13.53
CA PRO A 198 -10.93 8.30 12.13
C PRO A 198 -9.83 9.22 11.59
N GLN A 199 -9.69 10.42 12.14
CA GLN A 199 -8.64 11.36 11.78
C GLN A 199 -8.20 12.11 13.04
N VAL A 200 -6.91 12.13 13.32
CA VAL A 200 -6.32 12.85 14.45
C VAL A 200 -5.13 13.65 13.98
N GLU A 201 -5.13 14.93 14.32
CA GLU A 201 -4.00 15.85 14.09
C GLU A 201 -3.28 16.08 15.42
N ALA A 202 -1.98 15.81 15.45
CA ALA A 202 -1.15 16.03 16.63
C ALA A 202 0.10 16.84 16.28
N CYS A 203 0.44 17.80 17.13
CA CYS A 203 1.66 18.59 16.99
C CYS A 203 2.75 17.98 17.88
N VAL A 204 3.93 17.73 17.32
CA VAL A 204 5.12 17.28 18.04
C VAL A 204 6.16 18.38 17.99
N ASP A 205 6.40 19.01 19.13
CA ASP A 205 7.51 19.96 19.30
C ASP A 205 8.74 19.17 19.76
N ILE A 206 9.87 19.37 19.08
CA ILE A 206 11.17 18.77 19.43
C ILE A 206 12.11 19.78 20.10
N GLY A 207 11.64 21.00 20.37
CA GLY A 207 12.37 22.07 21.03
C GLY A 207 12.35 21.96 22.55
N GLY A 208 13.50 21.57 23.12
CA GLY A 208 13.82 21.69 24.55
C GLY A 208 14.78 20.59 25.00
N LYS A 209 16.05 20.95 25.27
CA LYS A 209 16.91 20.13 26.13
C LYS A 209 16.15 19.91 27.44
N GLU A 210 15.85 18.66 27.80
CA GLU A 210 15.73 18.33 29.22
C GLU A 210 17.12 18.58 29.80
N ASP A 211 17.23 19.66 30.57
CA ASP A 211 18.37 19.93 31.43
C ASP A 211 18.70 18.67 32.22
N GLU A 212 19.99 18.30 32.20
CA GLU A 212 20.57 17.59 33.33
C GLU A 212 20.22 18.36 34.61
N SER A 213 19.34 17.83 35.46
CA SER A 213 19.23 18.28 36.84
C SER A 213 18.52 17.25 37.72
N ARG A 214 19.37 16.61 38.53
CA ARG A 214 19.15 15.84 39.77
C ARG A 214 18.79 14.36 39.70
#